data_AF-A0A948XG69-F1
#
_entry.id   AF-A0A948XG69-F1
#
_cell.length_a   1.000
_cell.length_b   1.000
_cell.length_c   1.000
_cell.angle_alpha   90.00
_cell.angle_beta   90.00
_cell.angle_gamma   90.00
#
_symmetry.space_group_name_H-M   'P 1'
#
loop_
_entity.id
_entity.type
_entity.pdbx_description
1 polymer ?
#
loop_
_entity_poly.entity_id
_entity_poly.type
_entity_poly.pdbx_seq_one_letter_code
_entity_poly.pdbx_strand_id
1 'polypeptide(L)'
;MTERHDCYAESAKTPMLPFDPQQVTRLGLRLLPAEFSRLMGTSKQSVSRWIKRGVISLGSDGRLDPREAVRQYMRHADPAKMRSAVMAPMLNEVGALQRSVAELETQLAAERANAEFESEANGELIAQVDALVRHLVDDWAELRALPASAATAAIDQWHADLADGRLDWESTSVLDLAEFPRAESRAEVEEAREGSVDSWLQENRGAGAD
;
A
#
# COMPACT_ATOMS: atom_id res chain seq x y z
N MET A 1 -43.25 42.85 -46.27
CA MET A 1 -42.05 42.87 -45.41
C MET A 1 -41.41 41.50 -45.51
N THR A 2 -40.12 41.51 -45.79
CA THR A 2 -39.42 40.53 -46.64
C THR A 2 -38.97 39.29 -45.87
N GLU A 3 -39.47 38.12 -46.26
CA GLU A 3 -38.90 36.82 -45.90
C GLU A 3 -37.63 36.57 -46.73
N ARG A 4 -36.50 36.40 -46.06
CA ARG A 4 -35.30 35.73 -46.57
C ARG A 4 -34.55 35.13 -45.40
N HIS A 5 -34.77 33.84 -45.14
CA HIS A 5 -33.89 33.02 -44.31
C HIS A 5 -33.55 31.76 -45.10
N ASP A 6 -32.51 31.90 -45.92
CA ASP A 6 -31.70 30.79 -46.36
C ASP A 6 -30.24 31.26 -46.31
N CYS A 7 -29.34 30.28 -46.15
CA CYS A 7 -27.96 30.27 -46.66
C CYS A 7 -26.85 30.11 -45.58
N TYR A 8 -26.45 28.85 -45.39
CA TYR A 8 -25.11 28.33 -45.06
C TYR A 8 -24.61 28.31 -43.60
N ALA A 9 -25.07 27.28 -42.87
CA ALA A 9 -24.16 26.53 -42.00
C ALA A 9 -23.23 25.69 -42.90
N GLU A 10 -22.23 26.33 -43.51
CA GLU A 10 -21.19 25.65 -44.27
C GLU A 10 -20.31 24.89 -43.26
N SER A 11 -20.57 23.59 -43.15
CA SER A 11 -19.69 22.64 -42.49
C SER A 11 -18.29 22.83 -43.08
N ALA A 12 -17.43 23.53 -42.35
CA ALA A 12 -16.04 23.68 -42.68
C ALA A 12 -15.41 22.29 -42.63
N LYS A 13 -15.47 21.58 -43.77
CA LYS A 13 -14.69 20.38 -44.04
C LYS A 13 -13.26 20.75 -43.72
N THR A 14 -12.80 20.31 -42.57
CA THR A 14 -11.37 20.34 -42.23
C THR A 14 -10.71 19.62 -43.40
N PRO A 15 -9.85 20.29 -44.21
CA PRO A 15 -9.20 19.62 -45.32
C PRO A 15 -8.31 18.55 -44.71
N MET A 16 -8.83 17.32 -44.71
CA MET A 16 -8.12 16.14 -44.27
C MET A 16 -6.94 16.02 -45.21
N LEU A 17 -5.75 16.25 -44.68
CA LEU A 17 -4.51 16.08 -45.44
C LEU A 17 -4.49 14.62 -45.95
N PRO A 18 -4.03 14.38 -47.18
CA PRO A 18 -4.01 13.03 -47.77
C PRO A 18 -2.98 12.09 -47.12
N PHE A 19 -2.40 12.47 -45.98
CA PHE A 19 -1.40 11.70 -45.24
C PHE A 19 -1.69 11.79 -43.74
N ASP A 20 -1.44 10.69 -43.03
CA ASP A 20 -1.49 10.64 -41.58
C ASP A 20 -0.39 11.55 -40.98
N PRO A 21 -0.75 12.54 -40.13
CA PRO A 21 0.17 13.37 -39.34
C PRO A 21 1.32 12.60 -38.69
N GLN A 22 1.07 11.37 -38.23
CA GLN A 22 2.08 10.54 -37.58
C GLN A 22 3.10 9.97 -38.57
N GLN A 23 2.72 9.72 -39.82
CA GLN A 23 3.65 9.25 -40.86
C GLN A 23 4.65 10.35 -41.23
N VAL A 24 4.20 11.59 -41.37
CA VAL A 24 5.06 12.75 -41.65
C VAL A 24 6.13 12.92 -40.57
N THR A 25 5.74 12.70 -39.31
CA THR A 25 6.61 12.82 -38.14
C THR A 25 7.60 11.65 -37.99
N ARG A 26 7.31 10.47 -38.56
CA ARG A 26 8.23 9.31 -38.59
C ARG A 26 9.22 9.37 -39.75
N LEU A 27 8.84 9.97 -40.88
CA LEU A 27 9.65 10.04 -42.10
C LEU A 27 10.68 11.18 -42.12
N GLY A 28 10.80 11.97 -41.04
CA GLY A 28 11.72 13.12 -40.99
C GLY A 28 11.38 14.22 -42.00
N LEU A 29 10.11 14.30 -42.43
CA LEU A 29 9.68 15.24 -43.44
C LEU A 29 9.64 16.66 -42.87
N ARG A 30 10.47 17.54 -43.44
CA ARG A 30 10.51 18.98 -43.13
C ARG A 30 9.32 19.66 -43.79
N LEU A 31 8.53 20.36 -42.99
CA LEU A 31 7.27 20.98 -43.38
C LEU A 31 7.41 22.46 -43.64
N LEU A 32 6.57 23.00 -44.51
CA LEU A 32 6.38 24.45 -44.60
C LEU A 32 5.61 24.95 -43.36
N PRO A 33 5.77 26.22 -42.94
CA PRO A 33 5.03 26.80 -41.82
C PRO A 33 3.51 26.66 -41.92
N ALA A 34 2.98 26.71 -43.15
CA ALA A 34 1.56 26.53 -43.41
C ALA A 34 1.09 25.09 -43.14
N GLU A 35 1.89 24.09 -43.50
CA GLU A 35 1.60 22.67 -43.26
C GLU A 35 1.71 22.35 -41.76
N PHE A 36 2.74 22.89 -41.10
CA PHE A 36 2.88 22.80 -39.65
C PHE A 36 1.70 23.41 -38.90
N SER A 37 1.16 24.54 -39.37
CA SER A 37 -0.04 25.15 -38.77
C SER A 37 -1.26 24.23 -38.85
N ARG A 38 -1.43 23.51 -39.97
CA ARG A 38 -2.50 22.53 -40.15
C ARG A 38 -2.27 21.31 -39.26
N LEU A 39 -1.04 20.81 -39.23
CA LEU A 39 -0.63 19.67 -38.39
C LEU A 39 -0.95 19.93 -36.91
N MET A 40 -0.59 21.11 -36.42
CA MET A 40 -0.81 21.51 -35.03
C MET A 40 -2.25 22.00 -34.76
N GLY A 41 -3.09 22.17 -35.79
CA GLY A 41 -4.42 22.76 -35.63
C GLY A 41 -4.39 24.20 -35.10
N THR A 42 -3.38 24.99 -35.48
CA THR A 42 -3.21 26.40 -35.07
C THR A 42 -3.25 27.35 -36.27
N SER A 43 -3.42 28.66 -36.03
CA SER A 43 -3.45 29.63 -37.13
C SER A 43 -2.06 29.88 -37.72
N LYS A 44 -1.96 30.05 -39.05
CA LYS A 44 -0.71 30.41 -39.77
C LYS A 44 -0.04 31.65 -39.16
N GLN A 45 -0.84 32.62 -38.70
CA GLN A 45 -0.39 33.84 -38.03
C GLN A 45 0.34 33.54 -36.71
N SER A 46 -0.11 32.53 -35.96
CA SER A 46 0.53 32.10 -34.71
C SER A 46 1.90 31.49 -34.99
N VAL A 47 1.99 30.57 -35.96
CA VAL A 47 3.26 29.98 -36.38
C VAL A 47 4.23 31.04 -36.89
N SER A 48 3.77 31.99 -37.72
CA SER A 48 4.60 33.11 -38.19
C SER A 48 5.11 33.97 -37.03
N ARG A 49 4.27 34.22 -36.02
CA ARG A 49 4.67 34.96 -34.82
C ARG A 49 5.71 34.19 -34.00
N TRP A 50 5.58 32.87 -33.87
CA TRP A 50 6.57 32.04 -33.17
C TRP A 50 7.94 32.09 -33.85
N ILE A 51 7.95 32.00 -35.18
CA ILE A 51 9.17 32.12 -35.98
C ILE A 51 9.80 33.51 -35.80
N LYS A 52 9.02 34.58 -35.97
CA LYS A 52 9.53 35.97 -35.82
C LYS A 52 10.05 36.27 -34.42
N ARG A 53 9.47 35.65 -33.39
CA ARG A 53 9.91 35.79 -31.99
C ARG A 53 11.08 34.87 -31.64
N GLY A 54 11.55 34.03 -32.55
CA GLY A 54 12.62 33.06 -32.30
C GLY A 54 12.21 31.89 -31.40
N VAL A 55 10.92 31.68 -31.18
CA VAL A 55 10.39 30.54 -30.39
C VAL A 55 10.60 29.23 -31.14
N ILE A 56 10.54 29.28 -32.47
CA ILE A 56 10.77 28.14 -33.37
C ILE A 56 11.72 28.59 -34.47
N SER A 57 12.76 27.81 -34.73
CA SER A 57 13.73 28.06 -35.79
C SER A 57 13.28 27.48 -37.13
N LEU A 58 13.55 28.21 -38.22
CA LEU A 58 13.45 27.72 -39.58
C LEU A 58 14.82 27.22 -40.05
N GLY A 59 14.80 26.18 -40.87
CA GLY A 59 15.98 25.78 -41.62
C GLY A 59 16.36 26.77 -42.73
N SER A 60 17.57 26.61 -43.25
CA SER A 60 18.07 27.37 -44.41
C SER A 60 17.21 27.18 -45.67
N ASP A 61 16.45 26.09 -45.75
CA ASP A 61 15.51 25.75 -46.81
C ASP A 61 14.10 26.36 -46.62
N GLY A 62 13.89 27.15 -45.56
CA GLY A 62 12.58 27.73 -45.23
C GLY A 62 11.55 26.70 -44.73
N ARG A 63 11.99 25.49 -44.40
CA ARG A 63 11.17 24.43 -43.81
C ARG A 63 11.55 24.21 -42.35
N LEU A 64 10.62 23.67 -41.58
CA LEU A 64 10.81 23.33 -40.18
C LEU A 64 10.68 21.82 -39.97
N ASP A 65 11.50 21.28 -39.09
CA ASP A 65 11.31 19.92 -38.55
C ASP A 65 10.19 19.99 -37.49
N PRO A 66 9.07 19.29 -37.67
CA PRO A 66 7.96 19.33 -36.73
C PRO A 66 8.33 18.93 -35.30
N ARG A 67 9.21 17.93 -35.13
CA ARG A 67 9.63 17.45 -33.80
C ARG A 67 10.45 18.51 -33.08
N GLU A 68 11.43 19.06 -33.79
CA GLU A 68 12.30 20.10 -33.23
C GLU A 68 11.50 21.38 -32.95
N ALA A 69 10.57 21.75 -33.83
CA ALA A 69 9.70 22.90 -33.64
C ALA A 69 8.81 22.78 -32.40
N VAL A 70 8.22 21.60 -32.15
CA VAL A 70 7.44 21.35 -30.93
C VAL A 70 8.34 21.39 -29.70
N ARG A 71 9.54 20.80 -29.77
CA ARG A 71 10.52 20.82 -28.66
C ARG A 71 10.97 22.24 -28.31
N GLN A 72 11.30 23.05 -29.32
CA GLN A 72 11.69 24.45 -29.14
C GLN A 72 10.52 25.27 -28.58
N TYR A 73 9.31 25.04 -29.09
CA TYR A 73 8.12 25.69 -28.56
C TYR A 73 7.91 25.39 -27.08
N MET A 74 7.98 24.12 -26.67
CA MET A 74 7.84 23.72 -25.26
C MET A 74 8.92 24.31 -24.34
N ARG A 75 10.11 24.62 -24.86
CA ARG A 75 11.17 25.28 -24.09
C ARG A 75 10.94 26.77 -23.87
N HIS A 76 10.30 27.44 -24.84
CA HIS A 76 10.21 28.90 -24.88
C HIS A 76 8.80 29.44 -24.58
N ALA A 77 7.78 28.57 -24.55
CA ALA A 77 6.40 28.97 -24.40
C ALA A 77 5.58 27.99 -23.54
N ASP A 78 4.55 28.58 -22.93
CA ASP A 78 3.38 27.98 -22.30
C ASP A 78 2.66 26.88 -23.10
N PRO A 79 2.90 25.55 -23.00
CA PRO A 79 2.18 24.59 -23.84
C PRO A 79 0.69 24.52 -23.50
N ALA A 80 0.27 24.87 -22.26
CA ALA A 80 -1.15 24.94 -21.90
C ALA A 80 -1.87 26.13 -22.56
N LYS A 81 -1.12 27.18 -22.94
CA LYS A 81 -1.65 28.33 -23.70
C LYS A 81 -1.77 28.04 -25.19
N MET A 82 -1.20 26.94 -25.66
CA MET A 82 -1.29 26.53 -27.04
C MET A 82 -2.65 25.87 -27.28
N ARG A 83 -3.55 26.58 -27.97
CA ARG A 83 -4.84 26.05 -28.45
C ARG A 83 -4.64 25.08 -29.64
N SER A 84 -3.74 24.11 -29.49
CA SER A 84 -3.53 23.07 -30.50
C SER A 84 -4.49 21.93 -30.19
N ALA A 85 -5.27 21.50 -31.18
CA ALA A 85 -6.16 20.35 -31.00
C ALA A 85 -5.41 19.04 -30.72
N VAL A 86 -4.12 18.97 -31.09
CA VAL A 86 -3.30 17.76 -31.02
C VAL A 86 -2.59 17.59 -29.68
N MET A 87 -2.11 18.66 -29.04
CA MET A 87 -1.38 18.55 -27.76
C MET A 87 -2.30 18.49 -26.54
N ALA A 88 -3.52 19.03 -26.61
CA ALA A 88 -4.42 19.06 -25.46
C ALA A 88 -4.72 17.64 -24.89
N PRO A 89 -5.06 16.63 -25.72
CA PRO A 89 -5.24 15.27 -25.26
C PRO A 89 -3.98 14.68 -24.61
N MET A 90 -2.81 14.89 -25.21
CA MET A 90 -1.53 14.38 -24.70
C MET A 90 -1.17 14.99 -23.35
N LEU A 91 -1.39 16.29 -23.16
CA LEU A 91 -1.14 16.96 -21.88
C LEU A 91 -2.07 16.43 -20.78
N ASN A 92 -3.33 16.13 -21.12
CA ASN A 92 -4.27 15.52 -20.19
C ASN A 92 -3.85 14.09 -19.81
N GLU A 93 -3.39 13.29 -20.78
CA GLU A 93 -2.88 11.95 -20.54
C GLU A 93 -1.63 11.96 -19.66
N VAL A 94 -0.68 12.87 -19.92
CA VAL A 94 0.51 13.03 -19.07
C VAL A 94 0.10 13.44 -17.65
N GLY A 95 -0.85 14.36 -17.49
CA GLY A 95 -1.36 14.74 -16.17
C GLY A 95 -2.13 13.62 -15.46
N ALA A 96 -2.81 12.74 -16.20
CA ALA A 96 -3.43 11.54 -15.65
C ALA A 96 -2.38 10.51 -15.21
N LEU A 97 -1.35 10.28 -16.03
CA LEU A 97 -0.24 9.40 -15.71
C LEU A 97 0.55 9.88 -14.50
N GLN A 98 0.87 11.17 -14.42
CA GLN A 98 1.57 11.75 -13.26
C GLN A 98 0.78 11.58 -11.96
N ARG A 99 -0.54 11.76 -11.99
CA ARG A 99 -1.40 11.50 -10.83
C ARG A 99 -1.42 10.03 -10.45
N SER A 100 -1.50 9.14 -11.44
CA SER A 100 -1.45 7.70 -11.20
C SER A 100 -0.11 7.26 -10.62
N VAL A 101 1.00 7.84 -11.05
CA VAL A 101 2.34 7.56 -10.51
C VAL A 101 2.41 8.01 -9.05
N ALA A 102 1.97 9.24 -8.73
CA ALA A 102 1.97 9.73 -7.36
C ALA A 102 1.10 8.89 -6.42
N GLU A 103 -0.07 8.44 -6.90
CA GLU A 103 -0.95 7.54 -6.17
C GLU A 103 -0.28 6.19 -5.90
N LEU A 104 0.30 5.57 -6.93
CA LEU A 104 0.98 4.28 -6.81
C LEU A 104 2.23 4.36 -5.92
N GLU A 105 2.98 5.46 -5.97
CA GLU A 105 4.12 5.69 -5.07
C GLU A 105 3.66 5.79 -3.61
N THR A 106 2.52 6.44 -3.37
CA THR A 106 1.92 6.54 -2.02
C THR A 106 1.47 5.16 -1.52
N GLN A 107 0.79 4.38 -2.36
CA GLN A 107 0.37 3.02 -2.02
C GLN A 107 1.57 2.11 -1.76
N LEU A 108 2.60 2.18 -2.61
CA LEU A 108 3.83 1.40 -2.43
C LEU A 108 4.54 1.75 -1.12
N ALA A 109 4.57 3.01 -0.72
CA ALA A 109 5.14 3.43 0.56
C ALA A 109 4.35 2.87 1.74
N ALA A 110 3.02 2.89 1.68
CA ALA A 110 2.16 2.34 2.72
C ALA A 110 2.32 0.81 2.86
N GLU A 111 2.32 0.09 1.74
CA GLU A 111 2.50 -1.37 1.74
C GLU A 111 3.87 -1.79 2.26
N ARG A 112 4.93 -1.03 1.93
CA ARG A 112 6.27 -1.28 2.48
C ARG A 112 6.33 -1.09 3.98
N ALA A 113 5.72 -0.02 4.50
CA ALA A 113 5.66 0.21 5.93
C ALA A 113 4.86 -0.89 6.65
N ASN A 114 3.77 -1.36 6.04
CA ASN A 114 3.00 -2.48 6.59
C ASN A 114 3.80 -3.79 6.60
N ALA A 115 4.50 -4.10 5.51
CA ALA A 115 5.35 -5.30 5.44
C ALA A 115 6.52 -5.26 6.43
N GLU A 116 7.14 -4.09 6.63
CA GLU A 116 8.18 -3.89 7.63
C GLU A 116 7.64 -4.13 9.05
N PHE A 117 6.51 -3.50 9.38
CA PHE A 117 5.82 -3.72 10.65
C PHE A 117 5.44 -5.19 10.89
N GLU A 118 4.86 -5.86 9.89
CA GLU A 118 4.53 -7.28 9.97
C GLU A 118 5.78 -8.17 10.13
N SER A 119 6.88 -7.82 9.47
CA SER A 119 8.14 -8.55 9.61
C SER A 119 8.73 -8.40 11.01
N GLU A 120 8.71 -7.19 11.57
CA GLU A 120 9.18 -6.92 12.93
C GLU A 120 8.30 -7.61 13.97
N ALA A 121 6.97 -7.48 13.87
CA ALA A 121 6.02 -8.11 14.77
C ALA A 121 6.11 -9.65 14.73
N ASN A 122 6.27 -10.24 13.52
CA ASN A 122 6.51 -11.68 13.38
C ASN A 122 7.86 -12.09 13.99
N GLY A 123 8.90 -11.29 13.82
CA GLY A 123 10.21 -11.53 14.43
C GLY A 123 10.15 -11.55 15.96
N GLU A 124 9.43 -10.62 16.54
CA GLU A 124 9.20 -10.56 17.99
C GLU A 124 8.41 -11.77 18.49
N LEU A 125 7.32 -12.14 17.80
CA LEU A 125 6.53 -13.33 18.15
C LEU A 125 7.36 -14.61 18.10
N ILE A 126 8.19 -14.78 17.07
CA ILE A 126 9.11 -15.93 16.97
C ILE A 126 10.08 -15.94 18.16
N ALA A 127 10.65 -14.80 18.51
CA ALA A 127 11.58 -14.69 19.64
C ALA A 127 10.91 -15.02 20.99
N GLN A 128 9.67 -14.57 21.20
CA GLN A 128 8.85 -14.90 22.37
C GLN A 128 8.57 -16.40 22.48
N VAL A 129 8.18 -17.04 21.37
CA VAL A 129 7.95 -18.49 21.32
C VAL A 129 9.24 -19.26 21.58
N ASP A 130 10.35 -18.85 20.98
CA ASP A 130 11.65 -19.49 21.19
C ASP A 130 12.12 -19.36 22.65
N ALA A 131 11.84 -18.24 23.31
CA ALA A 131 12.11 -18.07 24.74
C ALA A 131 11.24 -18.97 25.61
N LEU A 132 9.94 -19.04 25.34
CA LEU A 132 9.05 -19.96 26.04
C LEU A 132 9.55 -21.41 25.92
N VAL A 133 9.92 -21.85 24.72
CA VAL A 133 10.45 -23.20 24.49
C VAL A 133 11.73 -23.42 25.29
N ARG A 134 12.65 -22.44 25.32
CA ARG A 134 13.88 -22.54 26.13
C ARG A 134 13.56 -22.68 27.62
N HIS A 135 12.73 -21.80 28.17
CA HIS A 135 12.31 -21.86 29.58
C HIS A 135 11.64 -23.18 29.89
N LEU A 136 10.71 -23.66 29.06
CA LEU A 136 10.05 -24.96 29.26
C LEU A 136 11.03 -26.14 29.26
N VAL A 137 12.10 -26.09 28.46
CA VAL A 137 13.12 -27.13 28.42
C VAL A 137 14.00 -27.08 29.68
N ASP A 138 14.44 -25.89 30.07
CA ASP A 138 15.29 -25.69 31.25
C ASP A 138 14.54 -26.04 32.55
N ASP A 139 13.27 -25.65 32.62
CA ASP A 139 12.39 -25.83 33.79
C ASP A 139 11.69 -27.19 33.82
N TRP A 140 11.86 -28.01 32.78
CA TRP A 140 11.04 -29.21 32.56
C TRP A 140 11.05 -30.18 33.75
N ALA A 141 12.21 -30.35 34.38
CA ALA A 141 12.37 -31.26 35.51
C ALA A 141 11.54 -30.83 36.72
N GLU A 142 11.49 -29.53 36.99
CA GLU A 142 10.76 -28.93 38.11
C GLU A 142 9.27 -28.84 37.80
N LEU A 143 8.89 -28.44 36.58
CA LEU A 143 7.51 -28.44 36.10
C LEU A 143 6.88 -29.83 36.18
N ARG A 144 7.65 -30.88 35.85
CA ARG A 144 7.19 -32.27 35.95
C ARG A 144 6.95 -32.73 37.39
N ALA A 145 7.61 -32.10 38.37
CA ALA A 145 7.42 -32.42 39.78
C ALA A 145 6.15 -31.78 40.37
N LEU A 146 5.59 -30.76 39.70
CA LEU A 146 4.36 -30.09 40.11
C LEU A 146 3.11 -30.92 39.75
N PRO A 147 1.99 -30.73 40.48
CA PRO A 147 0.69 -31.20 40.02
C PRO A 147 0.36 -30.61 38.64
N ALA A 148 -0.23 -31.42 37.76
CA ALA A 148 -0.54 -31.00 36.39
C ALA A 148 -1.34 -29.69 36.33
N SER A 149 -2.29 -29.48 37.25
CA SER A 149 -3.10 -28.25 37.32
C SER A 149 -2.28 -27.00 37.66
N ALA A 150 -1.23 -27.14 38.49
CA ALA A 150 -0.35 -26.03 38.86
C ALA A 150 0.60 -25.68 37.71
N ALA A 151 1.15 -26.69 37.03
CA ALA A 151 1.97 -26.48 35.83
C ALA A 151 1.18 -25.82 34.70
N THR A 152 -0.06 -26.24 34.44
CA THR A 152 -0.92 -25.59 33.43
C THR A 152 -1.27 -24.15 33.81
N ALA A 153 -1.61 -23.90 35.08
CA ALA A 153 -1.92 -22.55 35.56
C ALA A 153 -0.71 -21.60 35.42
N ALA A 154 0.50 -22.08 35.69
CA ALA A 154 1.72 -21.30 35.53
C ALA A 154 1.98 -20.92 34.06
N ILE A 155 1.77 -21.86 33.12
CA ILE A 155 1.91 -21.60 31.68
C ILE A 155 0.83 -20.61 31.20
N ASP A 156 -0.42 -20.80 31.63
CA ASP A 156 -1.53 -19.91 31.27
C ASP A 156 -1.28 -18.49 31.81
N GLN A 157 -0.78 -18.38 33.04
CA GLN A 157 -0.43 -17.10 33.66
C GLN A 157 0.74 -16.42 32.93
N TRP A 158 1.78 -17.19 32.58
CA TRP A 158 2.91 -16.68 31.79
C TRP A 158 2.44 -16.11 30.44
N HIS A 159 1.57 -16.83 29.74
CA HIS A 159 1.00 -16.37 28.48
C HIS A 159 0.11 -15.13 28.65
N ALA A 160 -0.70 -15.08 29.71
CA ALA A 160 -1.55 -13.91 30.01
C ALA A 160 -0.72 -12.66 30.35
N ASP A 161 0.32 -12.80 31.16
CA ASP A 161 1.20 -11.68 31.53
C ASP A 161 2.06 -11.20 30.35
N LEU A 162 2.47 -12.10 29.46
CA LEU A 162 3.10 -11.75 28.19
C LEU A 162 2.15 -10.96 27.29
N ALA A 163 0.91 -11.42 27.11
CA ALA A 163 -0.10 -10.76 26.29
C ALA A 163 -0.45 -9.36 26.81
N ASP A 164 -0.42 -9.16 28.14
CA ASP A 164 -0.65 -7.88 28.80
C ASP A 164 0.61 -6.98 28.85
N GLY A 165 1.76 -7.46 28.37
CA GLY A 165 3.04 -6.73 28.42
C GLY A 165 3.57 -6.51 29.84
N ARG A 166 3.13 -7.33 30.80
CA ARG A 166 3.54 -7.26 32.22
C ARG A 166 4.81 -8.05 32.52
N LEU A 167 5.25 -8.88 31.58
CA LEU A 167 6.31 -9.85 31.76
C LEU A 167 7.46 -9.58 30.79
N ASP A 168 8.68 -9.56 31.33
CA ASP A 168 9.90 -9.63 30.54
C ASP A 168 10.19 -11.10 30.21
N TRP A 169 9.77 -11.53 29.02
CA TRP A 169 9.83 -12.93 28.60
C TRP A 169 11.26 -13.44 28.37
N GLU A 170 12.24 -12.55 28.23
CA GLU A 170 13.64 -12.96 28.13
C GLU A 170 14.18 -13.51 29.45
N SER A 171 13.69 -12.98 30.57
CA SER A 171 14.23 -13.25 31.91
C SER A 171 13.28 -14.01 32.83
N THR A 172 11.98 -13.98 32.56
CA THR A 172 10.96 -14.57 33.44
C THR A 172 10.65 -16.02 33.04
N SER A 173 10.99 -16.95 33.92
CA SER A 173 10.70 -18.37 33.77
C SER A 173 9.21 -18.66 34.05
N VAL A 174 8.70 -19.77 33.52
CA VAL A 174 7.34 -20.25 33.84
C VAL A 174 7.24 -20.62 35.33
N LEU A 175 8.33 -21.07 35.94
CA LEU A 175 8.39 -21.43 37.36
C LEU A 175 8.28 -20.23 38.29
N ASP A 176 8.68 -19.03 37.85
CA ASP A 176 8.54 -17.80 38.63
C ASP A 176 7.06 -17.46 38.88
N LEU A 177 6.16 -17.98 38.02
CA LEU A 177 4.72 -17.81 38.09
C LEU A 177 3.98 -19.04 38.61
N ALA A 178 4.70 -20.14 38.81
CA ALA A 178 4.14 -21.27 39.52
C ALA A 178 3.98 -20.85 40.98
N GLU A 179 2.74 -20.61 41.41
CA GLU A 179 2.43 -20.61 42.83
C GLU A 179 2.76 -22.01 43.36
N PHE A 180 3.96 -22.17 43.89
CA PHE A 180 4.26 -23.30 44.74
C PHE A 180 3.20 -23.28 45.83
N PRO A 181 2.41 -24.35 46.01
CA PRO A 181 1.60 -24.45 47.20
C PRO A 181 2.55 -24.33 48.38
N ARG A 182 2.61 -23.14 49.00
CA ARG A 182 3.24 -22.97 50.31
C ARG A 182 2.62 -24.06 51.16
N ALA A 183 3.45 -24.82 51.86
CA ALA A 183 3.11 -26.07 52.53
C ALA A 183 1.90 -26.04 53.49
N GLU A 184 1.26 -24.88 53.67
CA GLU A 184 0.00 -24.65 54.37
C GLU A 184 -1.21 -25.34 53.70
N SER A 185 -1.25 -25.49 52.38
CA SER A 185 -2.40 -26.13 51.69
C SER A 185 -2.38 -27.66 51.69
N ARG A 186 -1.27 -28.30 52.06
CA ARG A 186 -1.21 -29.77 52.18
C ARG A 186 -2.01 -30.27 53.38
N ALA A 187 -2.06 -29.49 54.47
CA ALA A 187 -2.88 -29.80 55.63
C ALA A 187 -4.38 -29.68 55.32
N GLU A 188 -4.78 -28.64 54.58
CA GLU A 188 -6.18 -28.41 54.20
C GLU A 188 -6.68 -29.46 53.18
N VAL A 189 -5.82 -29.91 52.26
CA VAL A 189 -6.16 -30.98 51.32
C VAL A 189 -6.24 -32.35 52.00
N GLU A 190 -5.44 -32.61 53.04
CA GLU A 190 -5.49 -33.85 53.82
C GLU A 190 -6.71 -33.86 54.76
N GLU A 191 -7.05 -32.72 55.38
CA GLU A 191 -8.26 -32.54 56.20
C GLU A 191 -9.55 -32.65 55.36
N ALA A 192 -9.57 -32.09 54.14
CA ALA A 192 -10.69 -32.25 53.20
C ALA A 192 -10.84 -33.71 52.72
N ARG A 193 -9.73 -34.46 52.61
CA ARG A 193 -9.73 -35.86 52.21
C ARG A 193 -10.18 -36.78 53.34
N GLU A 194 -9.78 -36.50 54.58
CA GLU A 194 -10.26 -37.21 55.78
C GLU A 194 -11.75 -36.92 56.04
N GLY A 195 -12.19 -35.66 55.92
CA GLY A 195 -13.59 -35.28 56.05
C GLY A 195 -14.50 -35.90 54.98
N SER A 196 -14.02 -36.02 53.73
CA SER A 196 -14.77 -36.68 52.66
C SER A 196 -14.87 -38.20 52.86
N VAL A 197 -13.88 -38.85 53.46
CA VAL A 197 -13.90 -40.30 53.73
C VAL A 197 -14.82 -40.60 54.91
N ASP A 198 -14.78 -39.80 55.97
CA ASP A 198 -15.68 -39.97 57.13
C ASP A 198 -17.15 -39.71 56.78
N SER A 199 -17.43 -38.71 55.93
CA SER A 199 -18.78 -38.46 55.41
C SER A 199 -19.29 -39.66 54.60
N TRP A 200 -18.45 -40.24 53.74
CA TRP A 200 -18.81 -41.42 52.95
C TRP A 200 -19.01 -42.67 53.82
N LEU A 201 -18.21 -42.84 54.87
CA LEU A 201 -18.34 -43.95 55.82
C LEU A 201 -19.58 -43.83 56.71
N GLN A 202 -20.04 -42.62 57.05
CA GLN A 202 -21.30 -42.40 57.77
C GLN A 202 -22.51 -42.73 56.89
N GLU A 203 -22.49 -42.33 55.62
CA GLU A 203 -23.58 -42.58 54.68
C GLU A 203 -23.80 -44.08 54.42
N ASN A 204 -22.72 -44.86 54.38
CA ASN A 204 -22.79 -46.30 54.09
C ASN A 204 -23.00 -47.20 55.33
N ARG A 205 -22.84 -46.67 56.55
CA ARG A 205 -23.05 -47.47 57.79
C ARG A 205 -24.53 -47.69 58.12
N GLY A 206 -25.44 -46.90 57.53
CA GLY A 206 -26.89 -47.04 57.72
C GLY A 206 -27.59 -48.00 56.75
N ALA A 207 -26.93 -48.45 55.69
CA ALA A 207 -27.55 -49.24 54.61
C ALA A 207 -27.50 -50.77 54.81
N GLY A 208 -27.01 -51.27 55.95
CA GLY A 208 -26.78 -52.70 56.19
C GLY A 208 -27.55 -53.33 57.35
N ALA A 209 -28.57 -52.65 57.89
CA ALA A 209 -29.39 -53.16 58.99
C ALA A 209 -30.88 -53.14 58.61
N ASP A 210 -31.25 -54.02 57.68
CA ASP A 210 -32.61 -54.55 57.49
C ASP A 210 -32.51 -56.00 56.99
#